data_AF-A0A0B6YEY5-F1
#
_entry.id   AF-A0A0B6YEY5-F1
#
_cell.length_a   1.000
_cell.length_b   1.000
_cell.length_c   1.000
_cell.angle_alpha   90.00
_cell.angle_beta   90.00
_cell.angle_gamma   90.00
#
_symmetry.space_group_name_H-M   'P 1'
#
loop_
_entity.id
_entity.type
_entity.pdbx_description
1 polymer ?
#
loop_
_entity_poly.entity_id
_entity_poly.type
_entity_poly.pdbx_seq_one_letter_code
_entity_poly.pdbx_strand_id
1 'polypeptide(L)'
;TMYSPTFTTPFSGIMNPVRFNNHTLYPHYTDMMSPAYELKKYEMSSPPNRPWITTGTPDKDMPAAVFTVMCYNVLCDKLCTKAMYAYCPTWALNWNYRKKGIMNDILRGNADIITLQEVETEQ
;
A
#
# COMPACT_ATOMS: atom_id res chain seq x y z
N THR A 1 38.68 -21.70 6.31
CA THR A 1 37.54 -21.99 7.21
C THR A 1 36.39 -21.12 6.78
N MET A 2 35.21 -21.72 6.57
CA MET A 2 34.07 -21.19 5.82
C MET A 2 33.56 -19.81 6.29
N TYR A 3 33.35 -18.88 5.35
CA TYR A 3 32.33 -17.84 5.46
C TYR A 3 31.22 -18.18 4.48
N SER A 4 30.14 -18.75 5.00
CA SER A 4 28.90 -18.98 4.26
C SER A 4 28.17 -17.64 4.14
N PRO A 5 27.86 -17.14 2.93
CA PRO A 5 27.02 -15.97 2.82
C PRO A 5 25.58 -16.42 3.07
N THR A 6 25.14 -16.29 4.32
CA THR A 6 23.71 -16.30 4.64
C THR A 6 23.04 -15.22 3.82
N PHE A 7 22.21 -15.64 2.85
CA PHE A 7 21.18 -14.79 2.27
C PHE A 7 20.29 -14.35 3.43
N THR A 8 20.55 -13.16 3.97
CA THR A 8 19.66 -12.50 4.90
C THR A 8 18.37 -12.23 4.13
N THR A 9 17.33 -12.98 4.49
CA THR A 9 15.94 -12.57 4.37
C THR A 9 15.82 -11.09 4.73
N PRO A 10 14.93 -10.32 4.09
CA PRO A 10 14.73 -8.93 4.49
C PRO A 10 14.31 -8.91 5.96
N PHE A 11 15.26 -8.46 6.78
CA PHE A 11 15.16 -7.97 8.15
C PHE A 11 13.85 -8.35 8.90
N SER A 12 13.81 -9.56 9.46
CA SER A 12 12.80 -9.99 10.44
C SER A 12 13.09 -9.44 11.85
N GLY A 13 13.41 -8.14 11.98
CA GLY A 13 14.07 -7.63 13.19
C GLY A 13 13.77 -6.20 13.62
N ILE A 14 13.05 -5.40 12.84
CA ILE A 14 12.52 -4.13 13.36
C ILE A 14 11.05 -4.38 13.65
N MET A 15 10.69 -4.45 14.94
CA MET A 15 9.31 -4.23 15.35
C MET A 15 8.88 -2.94 14.68
N ASN A 16 8.00 -3.03 13.69
CA ASN A 16 7.24 -1.88 13.22
C ASN A 16 6.68 -1.23 14.51
N PRO A 17 7.10 -0.02 14.90
CA PRO A 17 6.60 0.63 16.11
C PRO A 17 5.10 0.96 15.96
N VAL A 18 4.55 0.69 14.78
CA VAL A 18 3.17 0.91 14.39
C VAL A 18 2.55 -0.45 13.99
N ARG A 19 2.38 -1.36 14.95
CA ARG A 19 1.43 -2.49 14.78
C ARG A 19 0.01 -1.91 14.76
N PHE A 20 -0.44 -1.43 13.60
CA PHE A 20 -1.88 -1.29 13.38
C PHE A 20 -2.47 -2.67 13.13
N ASN A 21 -3.42 -3.05 13.97
CA ASN A 21 -4.09 -4.33 13.91
C ASN A 21 -4.92 -4.42 12.62
N ASN A 22 -4.63 -5.40 11.76
CA ASN A 22 -5.34 -5.61 10.50
C ASN A 22 -6.85 -5.87 10.68
N HIS A 23 -7.27 -6.33 11.87
CA HIS A 23 -8.69 -6.52 12.21
C HIS A 23 -9.48 -5.22 12.41
N THR A 24 -8.82 -4.05 12.49
CA THR A 24 -9.47 -2.75 12.61
C THR A 24 -9.61 -2.02 11.25
N LEU A 25 -9.13 -2.63 10.17
CA LEU A 25 -9.03 -1.97 8.86
C LEU A 25 -10.32 -2.05 8.02
N TYR A 26 -11.16 -3.06 8.25
CA TYR A 26 -12.50 -3.15 7.68
C TYR A 26 -13.50 -2.59 8.69
N PRO A 27 -14.43 -1.71 8.29
CA PRO A 27 -15.39 -1.17 9.23
C PRO A 27 -16.21 -2.31 9.85
N HIS A 28 -16.38 -2.27 11.17
CA HIS A 28 -17.57 -2.83 11.77
C HIS A 28 -18.77 -2.22 11.04
N TYR A 29 -19.73 -3.07 10.67
CA TYR A 29 -20.89 -2.82 9.80
C TYR A 29 -21.70 -1.53 10.04
N THR A 30 -21.45 -0.77 11.10
CA THR A 30 -22.30 0.32 11.58
C THR A 30 -22.04 1.68 10.94
N ASP A 31 -20.90 1.92 10.28
CA ASP A 31 -20.56 3.25 9.70
C ASP A 31 -20.74 3.37 8.17
N MET A 32 -21.17 2.30 7.49
CA MET A 32 -21.42 2.34 6.05
C MET A 32 -22.91 2.42 5.79
N MET A 33 -23.38 3.55 5.24
CA MET A 33 -24.67 3.66 4.56
C MET A 33 -24.69 2.86 3.23
N SER A 34 -24.21 1.62 3.24
CA SER A 34 -24.39 0.66 2.16
C SER A 34 -25.07 -0.56 2.75
N PRO A 35 -26.27 -0.93 2.29
CA PRO A 35 -26.91 -2.12 2.83
C PRO A 35 -26.06 -3.34 2.45
N ALA A 36 -25.90 -4.28 3.39
CA ALA A 36 -25.00 -5.42 3.28
C ALA A 36 -25.12 -6.27 1.98
N TYR A 37 -26.22 -6.14 1.23
CA TYR A 37 -26.42 -6.81 -0.06
C TYR A 37 -25.49 -6.30 -1.18
N GLU A 38 -25.12 -5.02 -1.20
CA GLU A 38 -24.25 -4.49 -2.26
C GLU A 38 -22.82 -4.98 -2.10
N LEU A 39 -22.35 -5.15 -0.86
CA LEU A 39 -20.98 -5.57 -0.57
C LEU A 39 -20.68 -6.99 -1.09
N LYS A 40 -21.68 -7.89 -1.10
CA LYS A 40 -21.51 -9.25 -1.63
C LYS A 40 -21.21 -9.28 -3.13
N LYS A 41 -21.67 -8.27 -3.88
CA LYS A 41 -21.33 -8.07 -5.30
C LYS A 41 -19.87 -7.67 -5.49
N TYR A 42 -19.27 -7.07 -4.47
CA TYR A 42 -17.90 -6.57 -4.45
C TYR A 42 -17.02 -7.33 -3.45
N GLU A 43 -17.39 -8.57 -3.08
CA GLU A 43 -16.48 -9.53 -2.43
C GLU A 43 -15.35 -9.84 -3.42
N MET A 44 -14.40 -8.92 -3.51
CA MET A 44 -13.17 -9.10 -4.24
C MET A 44 -12.21 -9.76 -3.26
N SER A 45 -11.67 -10.91 -3.66
CA SER A 45 -10.46 -11.40 -3.01
C SER A 45 -9.45 -10.25 -3.00
N SER A 46 -8.74 -10.07 -1.87
CA SER A 46 -7.70 -9.05 -1.81
C SER A 46 -6.76 -9.23 -3.00
N PRO A 47 -6.41 -8.15 -3.72
CA PRO A 47 -5.54 -8.28 -4.88
C PRO A 47 -4.24 -8.98 -4.45
N PRO A 48 -3.71 -9.89 -5.29
CA PRO A 48 -2.51 -10.65 -4.94
C PRO A 48 -1.32 -9.71 -4.71
N ASN A 49 -0.37 -10.15 -3.89
CA ASN A 49 0.87 -9.41 -3.68
C ASN A 49 1.65 -9.29 -5.01
N ARG A 50 2.15 -8.08 -5.30
CA ARG A 50 3.01 -7.85 -6.47
C ARG A 50 4.36 -8.56 -6.27
N PRO A 51 4.83 -9.37 -7.23
CA PRO A 51 6.14 -10.02 -7.13
C PRO A 51 7.27 -9.02 -7.37
N TRP A 52 8.40 -9.24 -6.70
CA TRP A 52 9.66 -8.55 -6.99
C TRP A 52 10.35 -9.20 -8.18
N ILE A 53 10.80 -8.40 -9.15
CA ILE A 53 11.56 -8.87 -10.31
C ILE A 53 13.01 -8.43 -10.14
N THR A 54 13.90 -9.39 -9.95
CA THR A 54 15.35 -9.13 -9.88
C THR A 54 15.90 -8.93 -11.28
N THR A 55 16.36 -7.71 -11.58
CA THR A 55 16.96 -7.35 -12.88
C THR A 55 18.48 -7.51 -12.90
N GLY A 56 19.12 -7.53 -11.73
CA GLY A 56 20.56 -7.73 -11.58
C GLY A 56 20.95 -7.77 -10.10
N THR A 57 22.22 -8.10 -9.84
CA THR A 57 22.81 -8.01 -8.50
C THR A 57 23.75 -6.81 -8.44
N PRO A 58 23.85 -6.12 -7.29
CA PRO A 58 24.89 -5.10 -7.09
C PRO A 58 26.28 -5.68 -7.39
N ASP A 59 27.13 -4.86 -7.98
CA ASP A 59 28.55 -5.22 -8.18
C ASP A 59 29.23 -5.36 -6.81
N LYS A 60 29.94 -6.48 -6.60
CA LYS A 60 30.63 -6.76 -5.34
C LYS A 60 31.96 -6.02 -5.24
N ASP A 61 32.54 -5.65 -6.37
CA ASP A 61 33.84 -5.00 -6.45
C ASP A 61 33.73 -3.47 -6.35
N MET A 62 32.51 -2.94 -6.48
CA MET A 62 32.19 -1.53 -6.31
C MET A 62 31.28 -1.32 -5.09
N PRO A 63 31.79 -0.76 -3.98
CA PRO A 63 30.95 -0.48 -2.81
C PRO A 63 29.92 0.59 -3.17
N ALA A 64 28.65 0.20 -3.23
CA ALA A 64 27.52 1.09 -3.48
C ALA A 64 26.43 0.85 -2.42
N ALA A 65 25.80 1.93 -1.97
CA ALA A 65 24.60 1.84 -1.16
C ALA A 65 23.43 1.37 -2.03
N VAL A 66 22.67 0.40 -1.53
CA VAL A 66 21.42 -0.05 -2.16
C VAL A 66 20.27 0.57 -1.39
N PHE A 67 19.37 1.22 -2.11
CA PHE A 67 18.15 1.80 -1.55
C PHE A 67 16.97 1.58 -2.50
N THR A 68 15.78 1.76 -1.97
CA THR A 68 14.51 1.53 -2.64
C THR A 68 13.76 2.83 -2.85
N VAL A 69 13.07 2.94 -3.99
CA VAL A 69 12.28 4.12 -4.35
C VAL A 69 10.87 3.72 -4.70
N MET A 70 9.89 4.38 -4.08
CA MET A 70 8.48 4.30 -4.43
C MET A 70 8.02 5.59 -5.10
N CYS A 71 7.25 5.45 -6.17
CA CYS A 71 6.54 6.54 -6.82
C CYS A 71 5.06 6.18 -6.88
N TYR A 72 4.21 7.02 -6.27
CA TYR A 72 2.79 6.68 -6.12
C TYR A 72 1.88 7.91 -6.20
N ASN A 73 0.99 7.89 -7.19
CA ASN A 73 -0.11 8.86 -7.28
C ASN A 73 -1.27 8.36 -6.41
N VAL A 74 -1.62 9.13 -5.37
CA VAL A 74 -2.61 8.72 -4.37
C VAL A 74 -4.06 9.05 -4.76
N LEU A 75 -4.26 9.75 -5.89
CA LEU A 75 -5.54 10.27 -6.36
C LEU A 75 -6.23 11.13 -5.30
N CYS A 76 -6.08 12.46 -5.38
CA CYS A 76 -6.66 13.34 -4.35
C CYS A 76 -8.19 13.25 -4.30
N ASP A 77 -8.79 13.63 -3.17
CA ASP A 77 -10.25 13.49 -3.01
C ASP A 77 -11.02 14.38 -3.98
N LYS A 78 -10.54 15.60 -4.24
CA LYS A 78 -11.13 16.55 -5.19
C LYS A 78 -11.25 16.00 -6.62
N LEU A 79 -10.33 15.14 -7.05
CA LEU A 79 -10.34 14.53 -8.39
C LEU A 79 -11.08 13.19 -8.42
N CYS A 80 -11.37 12.59 -7.26
CA CYS A 80 -12.01 11.28 -7.11
C CYS A 80 -13.54 11.35 -7.27
N THR A 81 -14.02 11.84 -8.42
CA THR A 81 -15.45 12.11 -8.65
C THR A 81 -16.20 10.94 -9.28
N LYS A 82 -17.51 10.81 -8.98
CA LYS A 82 -18.38 9.81 -9.63
C LYS A 82 -18.56 10.03 -11.13
N ALA A 83 -18.35 11.25 -11.63
CA ALA A 83 -18.37 11.52 -13.06
C ALA A 83 -17.19 10.85 -13.78
N MET A 84 -15.98 10.90 -13.20
CA MET A 84 -14.79 10.26 -13.76
C MET A 84 -14.74 8.75 -13.50
N TYR A 85 -15.22 8.32 -12.32
CA TYR A 85 -15.15 6.93 -11.86
C TYR A 85 -16.54 6.31 -11.69
N ALA A 86 -17.41 6.42 -12.70
CA ALA A 86 -18.82 6.02 -12.62
C ALA A 86 -19.02 4.54 -12.23
N TYR A 87 -18.11 3.66 -12.66
CA TYR A 87 -18.11 2.23 -12.37
C TYR A 87 -17.82 1.89 -10.89
N CYS A 88 -17.15 2.79 -10.16
CA CYS A 88 -16.73 2.56 -8.79
C CYS A 88 -17.83 3.02 -7.82
N PRO A 89 -18.27 2.19 -6.85
CA PRO A 89 -19.32 2.60 -5.93
C PRO A 89 -18.86 3.77 -5.04
N THR A 90 -19.78 4.66 -4.66
CA THR A 90 -19.46 5.91 -3.94
C THR A 90 -18.71 5.67 -2.63
N TRP A 91 -19.04 4.59 -1.91
CA TRP A 91 -18.35 4.23 -0.68
C TRP A 91 -16.86 3.89 -0.91
N ALA A 92 -16.52 3.31 -2.07
CA ALA A 92 -15.14 2.95 -2.41
C ALA A 92 -14.33 4.15 -2.92
N LEU A 93 -15.00 5.20 -3.43
CA LEU A 93 -14.36 6.46 -3.78
C LEU A 93 -14.11 7.37 -2.58
N ASN A 94 -14.85 7.18 -1.48
CA ASN A 94 -14.71 8.00 -0.28
C ASN A 94 -13.28 7.98 0.28
N TRP A 95 -12.70 9.15 0.55
CA TRP A 95 -11.34 9.27 1.09
C TRP A 95 -11.08 8.44 2.36
N ASN A 96 -12.03 8.39 3.30
CA ASN A 96 -11.86 7.63 4.54
C ASN A 96 -11.74 6.12 4.30
N TYR A 97 -12.31 5.63 3.21
CA TYR A 97 -12.11 4.26 2.75
C TYR A 97 -10.76 4.12 2.04
N ARG A 98 -10.49 4.94 1.00
CA ARG A 98 -9.29 4.82 0.16
C ARG A 98 -7.99 5.02 0.93
N LYS A 99 -7.93 5.99 1.84
CA LYS A 99 -6.71 6.32 2.60
C LYS A 99 -6.15 5.13 3.37
N LYS A 100 -7.01 4.21 3.83
CA LYS A 100 -6.58 2.97 4.51
C LYS A 100 -5.78 2.06 3.56
N GLY A 101 -6.27 1.89 2.32
CA GLY A 101 -5.59 1.10 1.28
C GLY A 101 -4.28 1.75 0.84
N ILE A 102 -4.30 3.06 0.58
CA ILE A 102 -3.12 3.86 0.20
C ILE A 102 -2.02 3.72 1.26
N MET A 103 -2.37 3.89 2.55
CA MET A 103 -1.40 3.74 3.64
C MET A 103 -0.86 2.32 3.76
N ASN A 104 -1.71 1.30 3.59
CA ASN A 104 -1.27 -0.09 3.60
C ASN A 104 -0.29 -0.39 2.46
N ASP A 105 -0.52 0.17 1.27
CA ASP A 105 0.38 -0.01 0.13
C ASP A 105 1.73 0.69 0.33
N ILE A 106 1.75 1.89 0.92
CA ILE A 106 2.99 2.59 1.30
C ILE A 106 3.78 1.76 2.32
N LEU A 107 3.12 1.25 3.36
CA LEU A 107 3.74 0.42 4.40
C LEU A 107 4.27 -0.90 3.84
N ARG A 108 3.54 -1.55 2.93
CA ARG A 108 3.97 -2.78 2.26
C ARG A 108 5.14 -2.54 1.32
N GLY A 109 5.18 -1.38 0.66
CA GLY A 109 6.28 -0.99 -0.21
C GLY A 109 7.60 -0.82 0.55
N ASN A 110 7.52 -0.32 1.80
CA ASN A 110 8.66 -0.13 2.71
C ASN A 110 9.89 0.48 2.01
N ALA A 111 9.67 1.53 1.22
CA ALA A 111 10.72 2.17 0.44
C ALA A 111 11.50 3.19 1.26
N ASP A 112 12.81 3.30 1.01
CA ASP A 112 13.69 4.28 1.66
C ASP A 112 13.36 5.72 1.24
N ILE A 113 12.98 5.91 -0.03
CA ILE A 113 12.51 7.18 -0.58
C ILE A 113 11.12 6.99 -1.18
N ILE A 114 10.18 7.84 -0.77
CA ILE A 114 8.80 7.82 -1.27
C ILE A 114 8.50 9.16 -1.94
N THR A 115 8.00 9.10 -3.17
CA THR A 115 7.52 10.26 -3.93
C THR A 115 6.03 10.10 -4.20
N LEU A 116 5.24 11.11 -3.82
CA LEU A 116 3.78 11.09 -3.95
C LEU A 116 3.30 12.19 -4.90
N GLN A 117 2.28 11.88 -5.71
CA GLN A 117 1.55 12.86 -6.53
C GLN A 117 0.09 12.94 -6.08
N GLU A 118 -0.56 14.05 -6.42
CA GLU A 118 -1.96 14.35 -6.02
C GLU A 118 -2.17 14.30 -4.50
N VAL A 119 -1.19 14.79 -3.74
CA VAL A 119 -1.34 15.00 -2.29
C VAL A 119 -2.16 16.26 -2.08
N GLU A 120 -3.27 16.15 -1.35
CA GLU A 120 -4.09 17.29 -0.98
C GLU A 120 -3.52 17.98 0.27
N THR A 121 -3.45 19.32 0.23
CA THR A 121 -3.20 20.14 1.41
C THR A 121 -4.52 20.44 2.12
N GLU A 122 -4.59 20.27 3.44
CA GLU A 122 -5.65 20.94 4.21
C GLU A 122 -5.49 22.45 4.01
N GLN A 123 -6.54 23.11 3.55
CA GLN A 123 -6.57 24.54 3.26
C GLN A 123 -7.63 25.21 4.14
#